data_AF-A0A9N6YYN1-F1
#
_entry.id   AF-A0A9N6YYN1-F1
#
_cell.length_a   1.000
_cell.length_b   1.000
_cell.length_c   1.000
_cell.angle_alpha   90.00
_cell.angle_beta   90.00
_cell.angle_gamma   90.00
#
_symmetry.space_group_name_H-M   'P 1'
#
loop_
_entity.id
_entity.type
_entity.pdbx_description
1 polymer ?
#
loop_
_entity_poly.entity_id
_entity_poly.type
_entity_poly.pdbx_seq_one_letter_code
_entity_poly.pdbx_strand_id
1 'polypeptide(L)'
;MVETEEFIAEAKAEIREAIGDANAVIALSGGVDSSVAATLAYEAVGDQLTPVYVDTGLMRKGETEEIRETFSFMESLRVIEAQERFFDRLDGVTDPEEKRHVIGEGFIDEFETVARNVGADYLVQGTIYPDRIESEGNIKSHHNVGGLPDVVDFEGIVEPVRDLYKDEVREVARALGLEEVISERMPFPGPGLAVRIVGEVTPEKAEVAREATHVVEEELEEYDPWQAFAAVLGKATGVKGDNRVHGWVVAVRSVESRDGMTARAQELDWSTLQRIQSRITGENEDVARVVYDVTHKPPATIEYE
;
A
#
# COMPACT_ATOMS: atom_id res chain seq x y z
N MET A 1 -14.55 14.27 -18.04
CA MET A 1 -14.12 13.06 -18.76
C MET A 1 -12.88 13.47 -19.49
N VAL A 2 -11.76 12.87 -19.11
CA VAL A 2 -10.46 13.21 -19.65
C VAL A 2 -10.36 12.61 -21.05
N GLU A 3 -9.91 13.38 -22.04
CA GLU A 3 -9.59 12.85 -23.37
C GLU A 3 -8.25 12.09 -23.25
N THR A 4 -8.32 10.83 -22.81
CA THR A 4 -7.15 10.03 -22.36
C THR A 4 -5.99 10.00 -23.35
N GLU A 5 -6.25 9.82 -24.64
CA GLU A 5 -5.19 9.77 -25.66
C GLU A 5 -4.44 11.10 -25.80
N GLU A 6 -5.17 12.23 -25.79
CA GLU A 6 -4.60 13.57 -25.85
C GLU A 6 -3.80 13.87 -24.59
N PHE A 7 -4.39 13.60 -23.41
CA PHE A 7 -3.73 13.77 -22.13
C PHE A 7 -2.42 12.96 -22.03
N ILE A 8 -2.44 11.68 -22.43
CA ILE A 8 -1.23 10.82 -22.39
C ILE A 8 -0.13 11.40 -23.29
N ALA A 9 -0.48 11.89 -24.48
CA ALA A 9 0.49 12.49 -25.39
C ALA A 9 1.09 13.78 -24.83
N GLU A 10 0.24 14.66 -24.27
CA GLU A 10 0.65 15.92 -23.63
C GLU A 10 1.53 15.67 -22.40
N ALA A 11 1.08 14.81 -21.47
CA ALA A 11 1.83 14.48 -20.27
C ALA A 11 3.22 13.92 -20.61
N LYS A 12 3.33 13.01 -21.59
CA LYS A 12 4.64 12.51 -22.05
C LYS A 12 5.52 13.60 -22.66
N ALA A 13 4.94 14.58 -23.35
CA ALA A 13 5.69 15.70 -23.91
C ALA A 13 6.22 16.62 -22.79
N GLU A 14 5.38 16.96 -21.82
CA GLU A 14 5.76 17.76 -20.65
C GLU A 14 6.85 17.07 -19.82
N ILE A 15 6.74 15.75 -19.61
CA ILE A 15 7.76 14.98 -18.89
C ILE A 15 9.11 15.03 -19.63
N ARG A 16 9.12 14.84 -20.95
CA ARG A 16 10.37 14.92 -21.74
C ARG A 16 10.99 16.31 -21.71
N GLU A 17 10.17 17.35 -21.78
CA GLU A 17 10.65 18.73 -21.69
C GLU A 17 11.21 19.05 -20.30
N ALA A 18 10.56 18.59 -19.24
CA ALA A 18 10.96 18.84 -17.87
C ALA A 18 12.24 18.09 -17.47
N ILE A 19 12.36 16.81 -17.82
CA ILE A 19 13.50 15.95 -17.45
C ILE A 19 14.68 16.16 -18.40
N GLY A 20 14.44 16.37 -19.69
CA GLY A 20 15.49 16.50 -20.70
C GLY A 20 16.42 15.28 -20.72
N ASP A 21 17.72 15.51 -20.56
CA ASP A 21 18.76 14.47 -20.53
C ASP A 21 19.11 14.00 -19.09
N ALA A 22 18.40 14.49 -18.07
CA ALA A 22 18.65 14.16 -16.67
C ALA A 22 18.06 12.80 -16.27
N ASN A 23 18.46 12.27 -15.10
CA ASN A 23 17.86 11.06 -14.56
C ASN A 23 16.74 11.40 -13.58
N ALA A 24 15.74 10.53 -13.50
CA ALA A 24 14.60 10.68 -12.61
C ALA A 24 14.35 9.43 -11.78
N VAL A 25 13.68 9.59 -10.64
CA VAL A 25 13.29 8.50 -9.76
C VAL A 25 11.82 8.63 -9.38
N ILE A 26 11.13 7.51 -9.14
CA ILE A 26 9.76 7.48 -8.62
C ILE A 26 9.59 6.38 -7.58
N ALA A 27 8.91 6.69 -6.48
CA ALA A 27 8.45 5.70 -5.52
C ALA A 27 7.23 4.97 -6.08
N LEU A 28 7.38 3.69 -6.43
CA LEU A 28 6.31 2.84 -6.93
C LEU A 28 5.64 2.14 -5.76
N SER A 29 4.45 2.60 -5.37
CA SER A 29 3.73 2.06 -4.21
C SER A 29 2.81 0.87 -4.54
N GLY A 30 2.57 0.61 -5.83
CA GLY A 30 1.51 -0.29 -6.31
C GLY A 30 0.12 0.35 -6.38
N GLY A 31 -0.06 1.54 -5.80
CA GLY A 31 -1.27 2.32 -5.95
C GLY A 31 -1.41 2.94 -7.35
N VAL A 32 -2.65 3.05 -7.83
CA VAL A 32 -2.99 3.51 -9.19
C VAL A 32 -2.32 4.84 -9.58
N ASP A 33 -2.21 5.80 -8.66
CA ASP A 33 -1.65 7.12 -8.98
C ASP A 33 -0.13 7.04 -9.26
N SER A 34 0.62 6.35 -8.39
CA SER A 34 2.06 6.13 -8.59
C SER A 34 2.35 5.26 -9.82
N SER A 35 1.49 4.29 -10.09
CA SER A 35 1.61 3.39 -11.24
C SER A 35 1.39 4.12 -12.56
N VAL A 36 0.35 4.97 -12.66
CA VAL A 36 0.11 5.79 -13.85
C VAL A 36 1.24 6.78 -14.08
N ALA A 37 1.69 7.48 -13.02
CA ALA A 37 2.81 8.41 -13.13
C ALA A 37 4.11 7.71 -13.55
N ALA A 38 4.41 6.53 -13.00
CA ALA A 38 5.56 5.73 -13.38
C ALA A 38 5.49 5.30 -14.85
N THR A 39 4.34 4.79 -15.32
CA THR A 39 4.17 4.35 -16.71
C THR A 39 4.27 5.51 -17.68
N LEU A 40 3.60 6.64 -17.41
CA LEU A 40 3.71 7.84 -18.24
C LEU A 40 5.16 8.32 -18.36
N ALA A 41 5.88 8.39 -17.24
CA ALA A 41 7.26 8.82 -17.23
C ALA A 41 8.19 7.82 -17.92
N TYR A 42 8.01 6.52 -17.70
CA TYR A 42 8.84 5.50 -18.34
C TYR A 42 8.62 5.47 -19.87
N GLU A 43 7.39 5.60 -20.35
CA GLU A 43 7.10 5.72 -21.79
C GLU A 43 7.60 7.06 -22.38
N ALA A 44 7.82 8.08 -21.55
CA ALA A 44 8.35 9.37 -21.96
C ALA A 44 9.88 9.35 -22.11
N VAL A 45 10.61 8.84 -21.11
CA VAL A 45 12.08 8.96 -21.00
C VAL A 45 12.83 7.62 -20.87
N GLY A 46 12.13 6.49 -20.90
CA GLY A 46 12.72 5.15 -20.82
C GLY A 46 13.58 4.95 -19.56
N ASP A 47 14.78 4.40 -19.76
CA ASP A 47 15.72 4.05 -18.69
C ASP A 47 16.28 5.24 -17.89
N GLN A 48 16.00 6.48 -18.30
CA GLN A 48 16.29 7.67 -17.48
C GLN A 48 15.45 7.68 -16.20
N LEU A 49 14.25 7.08 -16.23
CA LEU A 49 13.44 6.90 -15.03
C LEU A 49 13.86 5.62 -14.31
N THR A 50 14.11 5.71 -13.01
CA THR A 50 14.25 4.56 -12.12
C THR A 50 13.03 4.46 -11.19
N PRO A 51 12.07 3.58 -11.47
CA PRO A 51 11.03 3.23 -10.50
C PRO A 51 11.62 2.43 -9.34
N VAL A 52 11.20 2.74 -8.12
CA VAL A 52 11.69 2.10 -6.89
C VAL A 52 10.52 1.55 -6.11
N TYR A 53 10.46 0.24 -5.98
CA TYR A 53 9.55 -0.46 -5.08
C TYR A 53 10.35 -0.99 -3.89
N VAL A 54 9.91 -0.70 -2.66
CA VAL A 54 10.56 -1.17 -1.44
C VAL A 54 9.68 -2.24 -0.80
N ASP A 55 10.15 -3.49 -0.83
CA ASP A 55 9.52 -4.57 -0.09
C ASP A 55 9.92 -4.48 1.39
N THR A 56 9.02 -3.88 2.17
CA THR A 56 9.15 -3.68 3.61
C THR A 56 8.94 -4.95 4.42
N GLY A 57 8.47 -6.03 3.79
CA GLY A 57 8.04 -7.25 4.50
C GLY A 57 6.69 -7.08 5.20
N LEU A 58 5.99 -5.97 4.94
CA LEU A 58 4.68 -5.64 5.52
C LEU A 58 3.60 -5.51 4.43
N MET A 59 3.88 -6.00 3.23
CA MET A 59 2.95 -6.00 2.10
C MET A 59 2.02 -7.23 2.14
N ARG A 60 0.95 -7.18 1.33
CA ARG A 60 0.01 -8.30 1.12
C ARG A 60 0.73 -9.51 0.53
N LYS A 61 0.07 -10.67 0.62
CA LYS A 61 0.55 -11.91 0.03
C LYS A 61 0.65 -11.74 -1.50
N GLY A 62 1.83 -12.02 -2.06
CA GLY A 62 2.05 -11.95 -3.51
C GLY A 62 2.27 -10.55 -4.08
N GLU A 63 2.13 -9.47 -3.29
CA GLU A 63 2.21 -8.08 -3.79
C GLU A 63 3.51 -7.80 -4.55
N THR A 64 4.66 -8.17 -3.96
CA THR A 64 5.97 -7.90 -4.58
C THR A 64 6.13 -8.63 -5.92
N GLU A 65 5.60 -9.85 -6.03
CA GLU A 65 5.70 -10.63 -7.27
C GLU A 65 4.79 -10.06 -8.35
N GLU A 66 3.58 -9.65 -7.98
CA GLU A 66 2.67 -8.97 -8.90
C GLU A 66 3.29 -7.65 -9.41
N ILE A 67 3.90 -6.84 -8.52
CA ILE A 67 4.58 -5.62 -8.94
C ILE A 67 5.72 -5.93 -9.95
N ARG A 68 6.47 -7.01 -9.73
CA ARG A 68 7.50 -7.45 -10.69
C ARG A 68 6.89 -7.83 -12.04
N GLU A 69 5.76 -8.53 -12.05
CA GLU A 69 5.08 -8.97 -13.26
C GLU A 69 4.46 -7.79 -14.02
N THR A 70 3.61 -6.99 -13.36
CA THR A 70 2.91 -5.84 -13.94
C THR A 70 3.88 -4.83 -14.53
N PHE A 71 4.99 -4.55 -13.85
CA PHE A 71 5.98 -3.55 -14.29
C PHE A 71 7.23 -4.17 -14.91
N SER A 72 7.17 -5.43 -15.36
CA SER A 72 8.29 -6.14 -16.00
C SER A 72 8.82 -5.46 -17.26
N PHE A 73 8.02 -4.62 -17.91
CA PHE A 73 8.42 -3.82 -19.06
C PHE A 73 9.36 -2.64 -18.70
N MET A 74 9.50 -2.32 -17.41
CA MET A 74 10.41 -1.31 -16.90
C MET A 74 11.76 -1.95 -16.52
N GLU A 75 12.71 -1.99 -17.45
CA GLU A 75 14.02 -2.63 -17.23
C GLU A 75 14.83 -1.97 -16.10
N SER A 76 14.60 -0.69 -15.86
CA SER A 76 15.22 0.10 -14.79
C SER A 76 14.57 -0.06 -13.41
N LEU A 77 13.45 -0.80 -13.29
CA LEU A 77 12.74 -1.02 -12.02
C LEU A 77 13.67 -1.62 -10.97
N ARG A 78 13.71 -0.97 -9.79
CA ARG A 78 14.45 -1.44 -8.61
C ARG A 78 13.47 -1.95 -7.58
N VAL A 79 13.46 -3.26 -7.38
CA VAL A 79 12.79 -3.90 -6.25
C VAL A 79 13.80 -4.07 -5.13
N ILE A 80 13.62 -3.33 -4.03
CA ILE A 80 14.50 -3.33 -2.87
C ILE A 80 13.93 -4.26 -1.80
N GLU A 81 14.65 -5.36 -1.54
CA GLU A 81 14.34 -6.27 -0.44
C GLU A 81 14.85 -5.68 0.88
N ALA A 82 13.92 -5.14 1.68
CA ALA A 82 14.20 -4.41 2.92
C ALA A 82 13.57 -5.04 4.16
N GLN A 83 12.97 -6.22 4.04
CA GLN A 83 12.16 -6.85 5.08
C GLN A 83 12.90 -6.92 6.43
N GLU A 84 14.12 -7.47 6.44
CA GLU A 84 14.95 -7.55 7.65
C GLU A 84 15.22 -6.17 8.27
N ARG A 85 15.55 -5.17 7.44
CA ARG A 85 15.85 -3.81 7.91
C ARG A 85 14.63 -3.12 8.54
N PHE A 86 13.43 -3.37 7.99
CA PHE A 86 12.20 -2.83 8.56
C PHE A 86 11.80 -3.55 9.86
N PHE A 87 11.97 -4.87 9.96
CA PHE A 87 11.73 -5.58 11.21
C PHE A 87 12.73 -5.17 12.30
N ASP A 88 14.01 -4.99 11.97
CA ASP A 88 15.02 -4.51 12.91
C ASP A 88 14.69 -3.10 13.44
N ARG A 89 14.18 -2.21 12.57
CA ARG A 89 13.73 -0.86 12.98
C ARG A 89 12.49 -0.89 13.88
N LEU A 90 11.64 -1.90 13.73
CA LEU A 90 10.39 -2.05 14.49
C LEU A 90 10.56 -2.84 15.80
N ASP A 91 11.76 -3.35 16.09
CA ASP A 91 12.05 -4.12 17.30
C ASP A 91 11.71 -3.31 18.56
N GLY A 92 10.86 -3.87 19.42
CA GLY A 92 10.37 -3.22 20.63
C GLY A 92 9.40 -2.04 20.44
N VAL A 93 9.10 -1.62 19.21
CA VAL A 93 8.19 -0.49 18.94
C VAL A 93 6.75 -0.94 19.05
N THR A 94 6.01 -0.40 20.02
CA THR A 94 4.59 -0.76 20.24
C THR A 94 3.62 0.38 19.98
N ASP A 95 4.07 1.64 20.05
CA ASP A 95 3.21 2.80 19.84
C ASP A 95 2.84 2.94 18.34
N PRO A 96 1.56 3.09 17.99
CA PRO A 96 1.15 3.15 16.58
C PRO A 96 1.73 4.31 15.78
N GLU A 97 1.82 5.50 16.38
CA GLU A 97 2.36 6.68 15.71
C GLU A 97 3.88 6.53 15.52
N GLU A 98 4.57 5.95 16.50
CA GLU A 98 5.98 5.61 16.37
C GLU A 98 6.23 4.55 15.28
N LYS A 99 5.40 3.50 15.19
CA LYS A 99 5.45 2.52 14.07
C LYS A 99 5.34 3.24 12.71
N ARG A 100 4.38 4.14 12.57
CA ARG A 100 4.16 4.92 11.35
C ARG A 100 5.38 5.77 11.00
N HIS A 101 5.94 6.46 11.99
CA HIS A 101 7.12 7.31 11.82
C HIS A 101 8.34 6.50 11.37
N VAL A 102 8.65 5.41 12.08
CA VAL A 102 9.80 4.55 11.79
C VAL A 102 9.72 3.92 10.40
N ILE A 103 8.53 3.45 9.99
CA ILE A 103 8.32 2.89 8.66
C ILE A 103 8.46 3.98 7.59
N GLY A 104 7.91 5.17 7.84
CA GLY A 104 8.06 6.31 6.93
C GLY A 104 9.53 6.69 6.72
N GLU A 105 10.28 6.87 7.80
CA GLU A 105 11.71 7.18 7.78
C GLU A 105 12.51 6.09 7.06
N GLY A 106 12.28 4.82 7.40
CA GLY A 106 12.94 3.69 6.76
C GLY A 106 12.68 3.63 5.25
N PHE A 107 11.45 3.89 4.81
CA PHE A 107 11.14 3.95 3.38
C PHE A 107 11.93 5.03 2.67
N ILE A 108 12.01 6.21 3.28
CA ILE A 108 12.74 7.34 2.71
C ILE A 108 14.24 7.03 2.63
N ASP A 109 14.83 6.43 3.65
CA ASP A 109 16.25 6.02 3.65
C ASP A 109 16.59 5.07 2.48
N GLU A 110 15.73 4.06 2.24
CA GLU A 110 15.89 3.13 1.12
C GLU A 110 15.76 3.84 -0.23
N PHE A 111 14.74 4.69 -0.36
CA PHE A 111 14.47 5.44 -1.57
C PHE A 111 15.61 6.40 -1.91
N GLU A 112 16.09 7.17 -0.94
CA GLU A 112 17.23 8.08 -1.12
C GLU A 112 18.51 7.36 -1.51
N THR A 113 18.75 6.18 -0.90
CA THR A 113 19.92 5.36 -1.25
C THR A 113 19.89 5.01 -2.73
N VAL A 114 18.73 4.62 -3.26
CA VAL A 114 18.58 4.34 -4.70
C VAL A 114 18.73 5.61 -5.53
N ALA A 115 18.06 6.71 -5.16
CA ALA A 115 18.12 7.98 -5.87
C ALA A 115 19.56 8.50 -6.04
N ARG A 116 20.38 8.43 -4.98
CA ARG A 116 21.81 8.78 -5.04
C ARG A 116 22.61 7.85 -5.92
N ASN A 117 22.36 6.54 -5.85
CA ASN A 117 23.09 5.54 -6.63
C ASN A 117 22.86 5.67 -8.14
N VAL A 118 21.65 6.09 -8.55
CA VAL A 118 21.33 6.32 -9.96
C VAL A 118 21.60 7.76 -10.41
N GLY A 119 22.01 8.65 -9.49
CA GLY A 119 22.24 10.06 -9.78
C GLY A 119 20.97 10.73 -10.32
N ALA A 120 19.84 10.51 -9.64
CA ALA A 120 18.57 11.13 -10.02
C ALA A 120 18.57 12.63 -9.68
N ASP A 121 18.31 13.45 -10.69
CA ASP A 121 18.17 14.90 -10.56
C ASP A 121 16.70 15.30 -10.40
N TYR A 122 15.75 14.45 -10.84
CA TYR A 122 14.31 14.72 -10.76
C TYR A 122 13.55 13.67 -9.95
N LEU A 123 12.53 14.11 -9.22
CA LEU A 123 11.54 13.25 -8.59
C LEU A 123 10.24 13.28 -9.37
N VAL A 124 9.74 12.12 -9.80
CA VAL A 124 8.38 12.00 -10.35
C VAL A 124 7.43 11.58 -9.22
N GLN A 125 6.26 12.21 -9.14
CA GLN A 125 5.23 11.89 -8.14
C GLN A 125 3.86 11.68 -8.78
N GLY A 126 3.10 10.73 -8.23
CA GLY A 126 1.70 10.49 -8.59
C GLY A 126 0.71 11.44 -7.90
N THR A 127 1.12 12.65 -7.52
CA THR A 127 0.24 13.64 -6.87
C THR A 127 -0.96 13.95 -7.76
N ILE A 128 -2.18 13.90 -7.22
CA ILE A 128 -3.42 14.22 -7.96
C ILE A 128 -4.06 15.53 -7.49
N TYR A 129 -5.05 16.02 -8.23
CA TYR A 129 -5.69 17.32 -7.96
C TYR A 129 -6.29 17.44 -6.53
N PRO A 130 -6.98 16.42 -5.99
CA PRO A 130 -7.41 16.44 -4.59
C PRO A 130 -6.28 16.67 -3.58
N ASP A 131 -5.11 16.07 -3.78
CA ASP A 131 -3.97 16.19 -2.86
C ASP A 131 -3.42 17.62 -2.81
N ARG A 132 -3.44 18.31 -3.95
CA ARG A 132 -3.03 19.72 -4.06
C ARG A 132 -3.95 20.66 -3.29
N ILE A 133 -5.26 20.46 -3.39
CA ILE A 133 -6.23 21.28 -2.66
C ILE A 133 -6.09 21.06 -1.13
N GLU A 134 -5.89 19.81 -0.70
CA GLU A 134 -5.68 19.50 0.73
C GLU A 134 -4.41 20.17 1.29
N SER A 135 -3.32 20.15 0.52
CA SER A 135 -2.04 20.76 0.89
C SER A 135 -2.04 22.30 0.88
N GLU A 136 -2.72 22.94 -0.07
CA GLU A 136 -2.91 24.40 -0.09
C GLU A 136 -3.86 24.89 1.03
N GLY A 137 -4.71 24.01 1.56
CA GLY A 137 -5.71 24.31 2.59
C GLY A 137 -5.25 24.19 4.05
N ASN A 138 -3.99 23.82 4.33
CA ASN A 138 -3.50 23.42 5.67
C ASN A 138 -4.25 22.22 6.31
N ILE A 139 -4.89 21.36 5.51
CA ILE A 139 -5.64 20.21 5.99
C ILE A 139 -4.85 18.95 5.61
N LYS A 140 -4.07 18.46 6.58
CA LYS A 140 -3.15 17.29 6.58
C LYS A 140 -1.69 17.61 6.25
N SER A 141 -0.80 17.17 7.14
CA SER A 141 0.64 17.04 6.90
C SER A 141 0.89 15.80 6.03
N HIS A 142 1.33 16.06 4.80
CA HIS A 142 2.20 15.21 3.98
C HIS A 142 1.72 13.79 3.64
N HIS A 143 0.97 13.65 2.54
CA HIS A 143 0.76 12.35 1.88
C HIS A 143 1.45 12.17 0.53
N ASN A 144 2.15 13.19 0.00
CA ASN A 144 3.06 13.03 -1.13
C ASN A 144 4.44 13.51 -0.71
N VAL A 145 5.27 12.56 -0.26
CA VAL A 145 6.73 12.70 -0.08
C VAL A 145 7.17 14.00 0.65
N GLY A 146 6.37 14.47 1.60
CA GLY A 146 6.70 15.66 2.40
C GLY A 146 7.75 15.41 3.49
N GLY A 147 8.57 14.40 3.28
CA GLY A 147 9.58 13.94 4.23
C GLY A 147 10.86 13.47 3.57
N LEU A 148 11.08 13.66 2.27
CA LEU A 148 12.44 13.52 1.73
C LEU A 148 13.37 14.42 2.55
N PRO A 149 14.38 13.88 3.24
CA PRO A 149 15.39 14.66 3.91
C PRO A 149 15.96 15.72 2.96
N ASP A 150 16.48 16.80 3.54
CA ASP A 150 17.24 17.87 2.87
C ASP A 150 18.54 17.38 2.17
N VAL A 151 18.67 16.09 1.85
CA VAL A 151 19.93 15.42 1.49
C VAL A 151 19.89 14.85 0.06
N VAL A 152 18.72 14.78 -0.58
CA VAL A 152 18.61 14.59 -2.04
C VAL A 152 18.01 15.87 -2.62
N ASP A 153 18.89 16.80 -2.99
CA ASP A 153 18.53 18.04 -3.68
C ASP A 153 18.13 17.73 -5.13
N PHE A 154 16.87 17.33 -5.33
CA PHE A 154 16.31 17.23 -6.68
C PHE A 154 16.26 18.62 -7.32
N GLU A 155 16.69 18.73 -8.58
CA GLU A 155 16.58 19.94 -9.40
C GLU A 155 15.12 20.31 -9.67
N GLY A 156 14.22 19.33 -9.70
CA GLY A 156 12.80 19.54 -9.88
C GLY A 156 11.91 18.35 -9.52
N ILE A 157 10.63 18.63 -9.37
CA ILE A 157 9.57 17.64 -9.16
C ILE A 157 8.67 17.65 -10.40
N VAL A 158 8.34 16.46 -10.91
CA VAL A 158 7.43 16.26 -12.05
C VAL A 158 6.18 15.52 -11.57
N GLU A 159 5.02 16.16 -11.69
CA GLU A 159 3.74 15.64 -11.22
C GLU A 159 2.77 15.48 -12.41
N PRO A 160 2.90 14.43 -13.24
CA PRO A 160 2.21 14.34 -14.53
C PRO A 160 0.70 14.19 -14.43
N VAL A 161 0.17 13.84 -13.26
CA VAL A 161 -1.28 13.61 -13.02
C VAL A 161 -1.89 14.63 -12.05
N ARG A 162 -1.18 15.73 -11.76
CA ARG A 162 -1.57 16.75 -10.76
C ARG A 162 -2.92 17.43 -11.00
N ASP A 163 -3.39 17.42 -12.25
CA ASP A 163 -4.63 18.08 -12.66
C ASP A 163 -5.80 17.10 -12.78
N LEU A 164 -5.58 15.80 -12.51
CA LEU A 164 -6.60 14.76 -12.61
C LEU A 164 -7.31 14.48 -11.28
N TYR A 165 -8.60 14.14 -11.37
CA TYR A 165 -9.33 13.48 -10.28
C TYR A 165 -9.12 11.97 -10.27
N LYS A 166 -9.48 11.29 -9.17
CA LYS A 166 -9.22 9.85 -8.97
C LYS A 166 -9.88 8.95 -10.02
N ASP A 167 -11.09 9.31 -10.46
CA ASP A 167 -11.82 8.64 -11.53
C ASP A 167 -11.12 8.81 -12.89
N GLU A 168 -10.58 10.00 -13.16
CA GLU A 168 -9.83 10.29 -14.39
C GLU A 168 -8.47 9.56 -14.41
N VAL A 169 -7.76 9.46 -13.28
CA VAL A 169 -6.55 8.65 -13.18
C VAL A 169 -6.84 7.18 -13.49
N ARG A 170 -7.98 6.65 -13.04
CA ARG A 170 -8.41 5.28 -13.38
C ARG A 170 -8.73 5.14 -14.88
N GLU A 171 -9.31 6.16 -15.52
CA GLU A 171 -9.51 6.17 -16.97
C GLU A 171 -8.18 6.12 -17.73
N VAL A 172 -7.21 6.95 -17.33
CA VAL A 172 -5.85 6.96 -17.92
C VAL A 172 -5.15 5.63 -17.70
N ALA A 173 -5.23 5.05 -16.49
CA ALA A 173 -4.67 3.74 -16.21
C ALA A 173 -5.20 2.66 -17.17
N ARG A 174 -6.50 2.69 -17.52
CA ARG A 174 -7.10 1.72 -18.44
C ARG A 174 -6.55 1.91 -19.85
N ALA A 175 -6.40 3.15 -20.28
CA ALA A 175 -5.81 3.47 -21.58
C ALA A 175 -4.32 3.05 -21.67
N LEU A 176 -3.62 2.98 -20.53
CA LEU A 176 -2.23 2.50 -20.43
C LEU A 176 -2.11 0.97 -20.25
N GLY A 177 -3.21 0.21 -20.23
CA GLY A 177 -3.19 -1.24 -20.07
C GLY A 177 -2.76 -1.70 -18.66
N LEU A 178 -3.11 -0.92 -17.63
CA LEU A 178 -2.78 -1.23 -16.24
C LEU A 178 -3.97 -1.90 -15.51
N GLU A 179 -4.68 -2.85 -16.14
CA GLU A 179 -5.90 -3.44 -15.58
C GLU A 179 -5.70 -4.05 -14.18
N GLU A 180 -4.56 -4.69 -13.92
CA GLU A 180 -4.25 -5.29 -12.61
C GLU A 180 -4.19 -4.25 -11.50
N VAL A 181 -3.62 -3.08 -11.79
CA VAL A 181 -3.54 -1.96 -10.84
C VAL A 181 -4.91 -1.27 -10.66
N ILE A 182 -5.75 -1.33 -11.69
CA ILE A 182 -7.09 -0.72 -11.71
C ILE A 182 -8.14 -1.62 -11.08
N SER A 183 -7.87 -2.92 -10.96
CA SER A 183 -8.72 -3.83 -10.18
C SER A 183 -9.08 -3.14 -8.87
N GLU A 184 -10.33 -3.28 -8.44
CA GLU A 184 -10.91 -2.56 -7.28
C GLU A 184 -10.27 -3.05 -5.97
N ARG A 185 -8.95 -2.94 -5.87
CA ARG A 185 -8.14 -3.24 -4.72
C ARG A 185 -8.63 -2.33 -3.61
N MET A 186 -9.01 -2.98 -2.53
CA MET A 186 -9.27 -2.32 -1.28
C MET A 186 -8.06 -1.43 -0.92
N PRO A 187 -8.31 -0.25 -0.35
CA PRO A 187 -7.24 0.62 0.13
C PRO A 187 -6.29 -0.15 1.05
N PHE A 188 -4.99 0.05 0.83
CA PHE A 188 -3.93 -0.53 1.65
C PHE A 188 -3.11 0.61 2.28
N PRO A 189 -2.95 0.65 3.61
CA PRO A 189 -2.24 1.73 4.28
C PRO A 189 -0.75 1.69 3.94
N GLY A 190 -0.09 2.85 3.88
CA GLY A 190 1.36 2.94 3.62
C GLY A 190 2.23 2.08 4.56
N PRO A 191 1.98 2.08 5.89
CA PRO A 191 2.64 1.17 6.82
C PRO A 191 2.28 -0.32 6.67
N GLY A 192 1.37 -0.65 5.77
CA GLY A 192 0.92 -1.99 5.46
C GLY A 192 0.40 -2.77 6.67
N LEU A 193 0.88 -4.00 6.82
CA LEU A 193 0.46 -4.91 7.90
C LEU A 193 0.86 -4.42 9.30
N ALA A 194 1.77 -3.46 9.46
CA ALA A 194 2.19 -2.98 10.77
C ALA A 194 1.06 -2.32 11.58
N VAL A 195 0.10 -1.68 10.90
CA VAL A 195 -1.11 -1.09 11.53
C VAL A 195 -2.25 -2.10 11.70
N ARG A 196 -2.04 -3.34 11.23
CA ARG A 196 -2.92 -4.49 11.45
C ARG A 196 -2.37 -5.43 12.52
N ILE A 197 -1.26 -5.08 13.15
CA ILE A 197 -0.64 -5.85 14.22
C ILE A 197 -0.65 -4.98 15.48
N VAL A 198 -1.38 -5.43 16.50
CA VAL A 198 -1.45 -4.73 17.77
C VAL A 198 -0.15 -4.94 18.55
N GLY A 199 0.44 -3.83 19.00
CA GLY A 199 1.74 -3.78 19.66
C GLY A 199 2.90 -4.02 18.69
N GLU A 200 3.93 -4.72 19.18
CA GLU A 200 5.19 -4.95 18.46
C GLU A 200 4.99 -5.76 17.17
N VAL A 201 5.64 -5.32 16.10
CA VAL A 201 5.59 -5.96 14.78
C VAL A 201 6.76 -6.93 14.65
N THR A 202 6.45 -8.22 14.47
CA THR A 202 7.46 -9.28 14.32
C THR A 202 7.22 -10.05 13.02
N PRO A 203 8.22 -10.73 12.46
CA PRO A 203 8.03 -11.58 11.28
C PRO A 203 6.92 -12.63 11.45
N GLU A 204 6.82 -13.25 12.64
CA GLU A 204 5.77 -14.21 12.96
C GLU A 204 4.36 -13.58 12.87
N LYS A 205 4.16 -12.41 13.50
CA LYS A 205 2.86 -11.72 13.43
C LYS A 205 2.55 -11.20 12.04
N ALA A 206 3.56 -10.73 11.29
CA ALA A 206 3.41 -10.27 9.92
C ALA A 206 2.95 -11.40 9.00
N GLU A 207 3.50 -12.60 9.16
CA GLU A 207 3.07 -13.77 8.41
C GLU A 207 1.63 -14.17 8.74
N VAL A 208 1.26 -14.19 10.03
CA VAL A 208 -0.14 -14.47 10.44
C VAL A 208 -1.09 -13.42 9.87
N ALA A 209 -0.74 -12.13 9.95
CA ALA A 209 -1.57 -11.05 9.41
C ALA A 209 -1.73 -11.17 7.89
N ARG A 210 -0.65 -11.51 7.17
CA ARG A 210 -0.61 -11.66 5.72
C ARG A 210 -1.49 -12.81 5.25
N GLU A 211 -1.27 -14.00 5.78
CA GLU A 211 -2.00 -15.21 5.39
C GLU A 211 -3.49 -15.10 5.78
N ALA A 212 -3.79 -14.59 6.98
CA ALA A 212 -5.16 -14.40 7.38
C ALA A 212 -5.86 -13.30 6.56
N THR A 213 -5.16 -12.22 6.19
CA THR A 213 -5.72 -11.18 5.32
C THR A 213 -6.05 -11.78 3.95
N HIS A 214 -5.16 -12.56 3.36
CA HIS A 214 -5.41 -13.20 2.06
C HIS A 214 -6.67 -14.08 2.08
N VAL A 215 -6.88 -14.89 3.12
CA VAL A 215 -8.11 -15.68 3.29
C VAL A 215 -9.35 -14.77 3.39
N VAL A 216 -9.26 -13.67 4.12
CA VAL A 216 -10.37 -12.70 4.26
C VAL A 216 -10.70 -12.06 2.92
N GLU A 217 -9.69 -11.65 2.15
CA GLU A 217 -9.85 -11.04 0.83
C GLU A 217 -10.53 -12.02 -0.15
N GLU A 218 -10.09 -13.29 -0.19
CA GLU A 218 -10.70 -14.31 -1.06
C GLU A 218 -12.15 -14.64 -0.68
N GLU A 219 -12.44 -14.85 0.61
CA GLU A 219 -13.80 -15.24 1.04
C GLU A 219 -14.81 -14.09 0.93
N LEU A 220 -14.33 -12.84 0.84
CA LEU A 220 -15.16 -11.63 0.81
C LEU A 220 -15.15 -10.92 -0.54
N GLU A 221 -14.50 -11.47 -1.56
CA GLU A 221 -14.45 -10.88 -2.91
C GLU A 221 -15.86 -10.57 -3.45
N GLU A 222 -16.80 -11.51 -3.33
CA GLU A 222 -18.19 -11.35 -3.80
C GLU A 222 -19.02 -10.34 -2.99
N TYR A 223 -18.53 -9.90 -1.83
CA TYR A 223 -19.22 -8.96 -0.95
C TYR A 223 -18.89 -7.50 -1.25
N ASP A 224 -17.93 -7.24 -2.14
CA ASP A 224 -17.52 -5.89 -2.54
C ASP A 224 -17.30 -4.93 -1.33
N PRO A 225 -16.47 -5.31 -0.34
CA PRO A 225 -16.21 -4.48 0.81
C PRO A 225 -15.42 -3.22 0.40
N TRP A 226 -15.65 -2.11 1.09
CA TRP A 226 -14.77 -0.94 0.95
C TRP A 226 -13.35 -1.30 1.40
N GLN A 227 -13.25 -2.03 2.51
CA GLN A 227 -12.00 -2.60 2.99
C GLN A 227 -12.30 -3.84 3.84
N ALA A 228 -11.54 -4.91 3.60
CA ALA A 228 -11.59 -6.15 4.35
C ALA A 228 -10.17 -6.66 4.61
N PHE A 229 -9.89 -7.06 5.85
CA PHE A 229 -8.57 -7.53 6.26
C PHE A 229 -8.61 -8.32 7.57
N ALA A 230 -7.47 -8.91 7.91
CA ALA A 230 -7.21 -9.52 9.21
C ALA A 230 -6.23 -8.70 10.04
N ALA A 231 -6.46 -8.63 11.35
CA ALA A 231 -5.57 -8.00 12.32
C ALA A 231 -5.17 -8.98 13.44
N VAL A 232 -3.93 -8.89 13.93
CA VAL A 232 -3.38 -9.76 14.98
C VAL A 232 -3.42 -9.02 16.31
N LEU A 233 -4.24 -9.51 17.26
CA LEU A 233 -4.52 -8.80 18.51
C LEU A 233 -3.58 -9.17 19.66
N GLY A 234 -3.19 -10.43 19.73
CA GLY A 234 -2.53 -11.02 20.89
C GLY A 234 -2.74 -12.53 20.92
N LYS A 235 -2.41 -13.19 22.04
CA LYS A 235 -2.54 -14.64 22.14
C LYS A 235 -3.66 -15.09 23.08
N ALA A 236 -4.26 -16.24 22.77
CA ALA A 236 -5.26 -16.91 23.59
C ALA A 236 -5.08 -18.43 23.55
N THR A 237 -5.71 -19.11 24.50
CA THR A 237 -5.69 -20.57 24.55
C THR A 237 -6.68 -21.17 23.55
N GLY A 238 -6.21 -22.16 22.79
CA GLY A 238 -6.99 -23.01 21.92
C GLY A 238 -6.69 -24.49 22.13
N VAL A 239 -7.31 -25.34 21.32
CA VAL A 239 -7.04 -26.77 21.28
C VAL A 239 -6.87 -27.17 19.81
N LYS A 240 -5.75 -27.83 19.49
CA LYS A 240 -5.50 -28.42 18.16
C LYS A 240 -5.15 -29.89 18.35
N GLY A 241 -5.95 -30.78 17.75
CA GLY A 241 -5.94 -32.21 18.08
C GLY A 241 -6.22 -32.42 19.58
N ASP A 242 -5.34 -33.15 20.25
CA ASP A 242 -5.42 -33.40 21.70
C ASP A 242 -4.54 -32.45 22.54
N ASN A 243 -3.89 -31.47 21.92
CA ASN A 243 -2.95 -30.57 22.58
C ASN A 243 -3.55 -29.18 22.82
N ARG A 244 -3.27 -28.62 24.00
CA ARG A 244 -3.56 -27.22 24.30
C ARG A 244 -2.52 -26.35 23.59
N VAL A 245 -3.00 -25.39 22.80
CA VAL A 245 -2.16 -24.40 22.12
C VAL A 245 -2.36 -23.02 22.73
N HIS A 246 -1.32 -22.20 22.65
CA HIS A 246 -1.38 -20.79 23.02
C HIS A 246 -1.01 -19.98 21.76
N GLY A 247 -2.02 -19.71 20.94
CA GLY A 247 -1.86 -19.14 19.60
C GLY A 247 -2.49 -17.77 19.46
N TRP A 248 -2.31 -17.16 18.30
CA TRP A 248 -2.79 -15.83 17.96
C TRP A 248 -4.32 -15.74 17.90
N VAL A 249 -4.84 -14.58 18.31
CA VAL A 249 -6.21 -14.15 18.10
C VAL A 249 -6.19 -13.20 16.91
N VAL A 250 -6.91 -13.59 15.87
CA VAL A 250 -7.08 -12.80 14.65
C VAL A 250 -8.46 -12.14 14.66
N ALA A 251 -8.51 -10.83 14.45
CA ALA A 251 -9.74 -10.11 14.15
C ALA A 251 -9.94 -10.01 12.64
N VAL A 252 -11.13 -10.34 12.18
CA VAL A 252 -11.58 -10.07 10.82
C VAL A 252 -12.34 -8.75 10.84
N ARG A 253 -11.94 -7.83 9.97
CA ARG A 253 -12.56 -6.52 9.80
C ARG A 253 -13.04 -6.43 8.37
N SER A 254 -14.35 -6.27 8.16
CA SER A 254 -14.92 -5.92 6.86
C SER A 254 -15.87 -4.74 7.03
N VAL A 255 -15.74 -3.73 6.18
CA VAL A 255 -16.55 -2.51 6.27
C VAL A 255 -17.09 -2.06 4.92
N GLU A 256 -18.28 -1.47 4.97
CA GLU A 256 -18.89 -0.71 3.89
C GLU A 256 -18.67 0.78 4.15
N SER A 257 -18.18 1.51 3.15
CA SER A 257 -17.97 2.95 3.23
C SER A 257 -18.05 3.58 1.84
N ARG A 258 -18.20 4.91 1.80
CA ARG A 258 -18.11 5.71 0.57
C ARG A 258 -16.76 6.39 0.40
N ASP A 259 -16.16 6.80 1.51
CA ASP A 259 -15.01 7.71 1.55
C ASP A 259 -14.05 7.43 2.72
N GLY A 260 -14.32 6.39 3.51
CA GLY A 260 -13.56 6.05 4.72
C GLY A 260 -13.81 6.96 5.92
N MET A 261 -14.57 8.07 5.81
CA MET A 261 -14.84 8.97 6.94
C MET A 261 -15.86 8.37 7.92
N THR A 262 -16.86 7.66 7.39
CA THR A 262 -17.79 6.82 8.17
C THR A 262 -17.85 5.44 7.57
N ALA A 263 -18.02 4.41 8.39
CA ALA A 263 -18.04 3.04 7.90
C ALA A 263 -18.96 2.16 8.74
N ARG A 264 -19.69 1.25 8.09
CA ARG A 264 -20.50 0.24 8.76
C ARG A 264 -19.75 -1.08 8.72
N ALA A 265 -19.83 -1.84 9.80
CA ALA A 265 -19.35 -3.21 9.78
C ALA A 265 -20.26 -3.99 8.81
N GLN A 266 -19.65 -4.67 7.85
CA GLN A 266 -20.40 -5.37 6.81
C GLN A 266 -21.22 -6.51 7.43
N GLU A 267 -22.46 -6.68 6.99
CA GLU A 267 -23.28 -7.80 7.43
C GLU A 267 -22.91 -9.04 6.63
N LEU A 268 -22.29 -10.01 7.30
CA LEU A 268 -21.89 -11.29 6.72
C LEU A 268 -22.77 -12.40 7.27
N ASP A 269 -23.23 -13.30 6.41
CA ASP A 269 -23.94 -14.48 6.86
C ASP A 269 -23.03 -15.39 7.71
N TRP A 270 -23.66 -16.11 8.63
CA TRP A 270 -22.94 -16.97 9.57
C TRP A 270 -22.10 -18.04 8.87
N SER A 271 -22.56 -18.56 7.73
CA SER A 271 -21.79 -19.54 6.94
C SER A 271 -20.48 -18.97 6.45
N THR A 272 -20.46 -17.74 5.93
CA THR A 272 -19.23 -17.06 5.48
C THR A 272 -18.28 -16.82 6.64
N LEU A 273 -18.77 -16.36 7.79
CA LEU A 273 -17.94 -16.20 9.00
C LEU A 273 -17.32 -17.54 9.45
N GLN A 274 -18.07 -18.64 9.37
CA GLN A 274 -17.56 -19.99 9.69
C GLN A 274 -16.51 -20.48 8.69
N ARG A 275 -16.66 -20.17 7.38
CA ARG A 275 -15.65 -20.50 6.37
C ARG A 275 -14.35 -19.76 6.63
N ILE A 276 -14.41 -18.43 6.80
CA ILE A 276 -13.25 -17.59 7.11
C ILE A 276 -12.52 -18.11 8.35
N GLN A 277 -13.24 -18.34 9.45
CA GLN A 277 -12.64 -18.87 10.67
C GLN A 277 -11.99 -20.25 10.44
N SER A 278 -12.67 -21.15 9.73
CA SER A 278 -12.17 -22.51 9.48
C SER A 278 -10.90 -22.49 8.65
N ARG A 279 -10.86 -21.67 7.60
CA ARG A 279 -9.69 -21.49 6.75
C ARG A 279 -8.51 -20.88 7.52
N ILE A 280 -8.71 -19.74 8.19
CA ILE A 280 -7.64 -19.08 8.96
C ILE A 280 -7.03 -20.04 10.00
N THR A 281 -7.86 -20.75 10.76
CA THR A 281 -7.36 -21.67 11.82
C THR A 281 -6.81 -23.00 11.30
N GLY A 282 -7.25 -23.44 10.11
CA GLY A 282 -6.83 -24.67 9.47
C GLY A 282 -5.57 -24.53 8.61
N GLU A 283 -5.38 -23.38 7.98
CA GLU A 283 -4.23 -23.07 7.11
C GLU A 283 -3.05 -22.52 7.93
N ASN A 284 -3.30 -21.91 9.10
CA ASN A 284 -2.26 -21.40 9.99
C ASN A 284 -2.30 -22.07 11.38
N GLU A 285 -1.27 -22.85 11.69
CA GLU A 285 -1.17 -23.60 12.95
C GLU A 285 -1.04 -22.69 14.20
N ASP A 286 -0.52 -21.48 14.03
CA ASP A 286 -0.28 -20.53 15.11
C ASP A 286 -1.54 -19.74 15.51
N VAL A 287 -2.61 -19.75 14.70
CA VAL A 287 -3.87 -19.09 15.05
C VAL A 287 -4.73 -20.00 15.93
N ALA A 288 -5.13 -19.49 17.10
CA ALA A 288 -5.98 -20.19 18.06
C ALA A 288 -7.44 -19.72 18.05
N ARG A 289 -7.71 -18.49 17.61
CA ARG A 289 -9.06 -17.92 17.63
C ARG A 289 -9.23 -16.87 16.54
N VAL A 290 -10.43 -16.83 15.98
CA VAL A 290 -10.88 -15.78 15.06
C VAL A 290 -12.07 -15.06 15.68
N VAL A 291 -12.10 -13.73 15.58
CA VAL A 291 -13.21 -12.87 15.99
C VAL A 291 -13.60 -11.97 14.82
N TYR A 292 -14.85 -11.48 14.80
CA TYR A 292 -15.33 -10.54 13.78
C TYR A 292 -15.68 -9.20 14.44
N ASP A 293 -15.23 -8.10 13.85
CA ASP A 293 -15.48 -6.76 14.37
C ASP A 293 -16.81 -6.18 13.88
N VAL A 294 -17.75 -6.05 14.80
CA VAL A 294 -19.09 -5.51 14.55
C VAL A 294 -19.21 -4.00 14.84
N THR A 295 -18.10 -3.31 15.16
CA THR A 295 -18.11 -1.91 15.60
C THR A 295 -18.09 -0.97 14.41
N HIS A 296 -19.04 -0.04 14.31
CA HIS A 296 -19.05 0.98 13.25
C HIS A 296 -17.98 2.07 13.48
N LYS A 297 -17.69 2.82 12.41
CA LYS A 297 -16.96 4.10 12.48
C LYS A 297 -17.96 5.25 12.30
N PRO A 298 -18.21 6.08 13.33
CA PRO A 298 -17.77 5.99 14.74
C PRO A 298 -18.52 4.91 15.57
N PRO A 299 -18.04 4.50 16.77
CA PRO A 299 -16.95 5.11 17.56
C PRO A 299 -15.54 4.59 17.25
N ALA A 300 -15.40 3.51 16.49
CA ALA A 300 -14.10 2.94 16.15
C ALA A 300 -13.46 3.61 14.93
N THR A 301 -12.20 3.29 14.67
CA THR A 301 -11.53 3.46 13.38
C THR A 301 -11.78 2.23 12.48
N ILE A 302 -11.25 2.26 11.25
CA ILE A 302 -11.23 1.07 10.40
C ILE A 302 -10.09 0.14 10.85
N GLU A 303 -8.87 0.69 11.01
CA GLU A 303 -7.64 -0.02 11.42
C GLU A 303 -7.57 -0.34 12.93
N TYR A 304 -6.61 -1.20 13.31
CA TYR A 304 -6.48 -1.86 14.63
C TYR A 304 -5.26 -1.47 15.46
N GLU A 305 -4.25 -0.85 14.85
CA GLU A 305 -3.11 -0.08 15.39
C GLU A 305 -2.55 -0.43 16.78
#